data_AF-A0AA41V2M2-F1
#
_entry.id   AF-A0AA41V2M2-F1
#
_cell.length_a   1.000
_cell.length_b   1.000
_cell.length_c   1.000
_cell.angle_alpha   90.00
_cell.angle_beta   90.00
_cell.angle_gamma   90.00
#
_symmetry.space_group_name_H-M   'P 1'
#
loop_
_entity.id
_entity.type
_entity.pdbx_description
1 polymer ?
#
loop_
_entity_poly.entity_id
_entity_poly.type
_entity_poly.pdbx_seq_one_letter_code
_entity_poly.pdbx_strand_id
1 'polypeptide(L)'
;MTLRGSTQIVNQTIDSSSRVYGITPSSSSYVYTNERYQNFPLYFHTEEVPLGHGNYTSLSYVSLGFNEKRLEGSSSSPWVSSVLNNSQQGKGAMNVSGNLVTGGLGSTQQVYHFDGSAECYFWNVSSSNYTILYNISGDPCQQKRRSNTGFRNGKVIRFMPGEHLPV
;
A
#
# COMPACT_ATOMS: atom_id res chain seq x y z
N MET A 1 21.84 -16.83 -33.60
CA MET A 1 20.63 -16.95 -32.73
C MET A 1 20.53 -15.69 -31.90
N THR A 2 19.55 -14.86 -32.18
CA THR A 2 19.37 -13.55 -31.54
C THR A 2 18.48 -13.74 -30.32
N LEU A 3 19.05 -13.60 -29.11
CA LEU A 3 18.28 -13.54 -27.86
C LEU A 3 17.48 -12.23 -27.86
N ARG A 4 16.20 -12.29 -28.25
CA ARG A 4 15.26 -11.20 -27.99
C ARG A 4 14.80 -11.35 -26.55
N GLY A 5 15.36 -10.57 -25.63
CA GLY A 5 14.82 -10.48 -24.28
C GLY A 5 13.35 -10.05 -24.35
N SER A 6 12.46 -10.84 -23.74
CA SER A 6 11.04 -10.49 -23.69
C SER A 6 10.81 -9.48 -22.57
N THR A 7 10.47 -8.26 -22.93
CA THR A 7 10.04 -7.23 -21.99
C THR A 7 8.52 -7.20 -21.93
N GLN A 8 7.95 -7.21 -20.73
CA GLN A 8 6.53 -6.97 -20.50
C GLN A 8 6.36 -5.76 -19.61
N ILE A 9 5.42 -4.88 -19.97
CA ILE A 9 5.03 -3.73 -19.15
C ILE A 9 3.51 -3.67 -19.11
N VAL A 10 2.95 -3.59 -17.90
CA VAL A 10 1.56 -3.27 -17.63
C VAL A 10 1.54 -2.03 -16.77
N ASN A 11 0.83 -1.01 -17.23
CA ASN A 11 0.55 0.19 -16.45
C ASN A 11 -0.95 0.45 -16.54
N GLN A 12 -1.65 0.03 -15.50
CA GLN A 12 -3.10 0.07 -15.43
C GLN A 12 -3.52 0.83 -14.19
N THR A 13 -4.65 1.52 -14.30
CA THR A 13 -5.36 2.07 -13.15
C THR A 13 -6.82 1.67 -13.27
N ILE A 14 -7.37 1.10 -12.20
CA ILE A 14 -8.81 0.85 -12.09
C ILE A 14 -9.37 1.91 -11.16
N ASP A 15 -10.39 2.62 -11.64
CA ASP A 15 -11.15 3.57 -10.84
C ASP A 15 -12.53 2.98 -10.53
N SER A 16 -12.93 3.09 -9.27
CA SER A 16 -14.25 2.65 -8.82
C SER A 16 -14.88 3.73 -7.96
N SER A 17 -16.14 4.05 -8.23
CA SER A 17 -16.90 4.96 -7.39
C SER A 17 -18.23 4.30 -7.03
N SER A 18 -18.65 4.52 -5.79
CA SER A 18 -19.95 4.04 -5.31
C SER A 18 -20.58 5.10 -4.43
N ARG A 19 -21.91 5.18 -4.52
CA ARG A 19 -22.74 6.06 -3.71
C ARG A 19 -23.97 5.29 -3.31
N VAL A 20 -24.17 5.15 -2.01
CA VAL A 20 -25.33 4.46 -1.43
C VAL A 20 -26.12 5.45 -0.60
N TYR A 21 -27.43 5.43 -0.76
CA TYR A 21 -28.36 6.18 0.08
C TYR A 21 -29.26 5.21 0.84
N GLY A 22 -29.36 5.41 2.14
CA GLY A 22 -30.34 4.76 2.99
C GLY A 22 -31.42 5.75 3.38
N ILE A 23 -32.68 5.46 3.06
CA ILE A 23 -33.83 6.22 3.55
C ILE A 23 -34.51 5.36 4.61
N THR A 24 -34.63 5.90 5.82
CA THR A 24 -35.31 5.22 6.92
C THR A 24 -36.74 5.75 7.05
N PRO A 25 -37.76 4.89 6.87
CA PRO A 25 -39.15 5.30 7.04
C PRO A 25 -39.44 5.51 8.53
N SER A 26 -39.38 6.77 8.96
CA SER A 26 -39.78 7.23 10.29
C SER A 26 -40.40 8.61 10.18
N SER A 27 -41.01 9.11 11.26
CA SER A 27 -41.65 10.43 11.33
C SER A 27 -40.71 11.61 11.00
N SER A 28 -39.40 11.38 11.04
CA SER A 28 -38.35 12.30 10.57
C SER A 28 -37.45 11.56 9.59
N SER A 29 -37.90 11.34 8.36
CA SER A 29 -37.13 10.67 7.31
C SER A 29 -35.71 11.24 7.22
N TYR A 30 -34.71 10.42 7.55
CA TYR A 30 -33.31 10.78 7.42
C TYR A 30 -32.68 10.03 6.26
N VAL A 31 -31.84 10.75 5.51
CA VAL A 31 -31.07 10.19 4.40
C VAL A 31 -29.66 9.95 4.91
N TYR A 32 -29.26 8.70 4.99
CA TYR A 32 -27.87 8.32 5.17
C TYR A 32 -27.19 8.23 3.81
N THR A 33 -26.01 8.83 3.68
CA THR A 33 -25.21 8.80 2.45
C THR A 33 -23.86 8.18 2.75
N ASN A 34 -23.42 7.28 1.88
CA ASN A 34 -22.05 6.75 1.88
C ASN A 34 -21.50 6.84 0.46
N GLU A 35 -20.47 7.64 0.30
CA GLU A 35 -19.74 7.84 -0.95
C GLU A 35 -18.33 7.32 -0.81
N ARG A 36 -17.88 6.57 -1.82
CA ARG A 36 -16.54 5.98 -1.88
C ARG A 36 -15.96 6.18 -3.26
N TYR A 37 -14.75 6.72 -3.30
CA TYR A 37 -13.96 6.89 -4.51
C TYR A 37 -12.67 6.11 -4.31
N GLN A 38 -12.42 5.12 -5.15
CA GLN A 38 -11.30 4.21 -5.02
C GLN A 38 -10.48 4.18 -6.31
N ASN A 39 -9.18 4.02 -6.13
CA ASN A 39 -8.20 3.98 -7.21
C ASN A 39 -7.21 2.84 -6.92
N PHE A 40 -7.05 1.94 -7.90
CA PHE A 40 -6.23 0.73 -7.80
C PHE A 40 -5.17 0.73 -8.91
N PRO A 41 -4.05 1.46 -8.75
CA PRO A 41 -2.98 1.46 -9.72
C PRO A 41 -2.20 0.14 -9.64
N LEU A 42 -1.95 -0.45 -10.81
CA LEU A 42 -1.11 -1.62 -11.01
C LEU A 42 -0.03 -1.25 -12.03
N TYR A 43 1.22 -1.32 -11.60
CA TYR A 43 2.36 -1.33 -12.49
C TYR A 43 3.09 -2.66 -12.36
N PHE A 44 3.39 -3.28 -13.48
CA PHE A 44 4.15 -4.52 -13.56
C PHE A 44 5.12 -4.41 -14.72
N HIS A 45 6.38 -4.75 -14.46
CA HIS A 45 7.41 -4.75 -15.47
C HIS A 45 8.28 -5.98 -15.28
N THR A 46 8.54 -6.68 -16.38
CA THR A 46 9.54 -7.75 -16.43
C THR A 46 10.44 -7.56 -17.63
N GLU A 47 11.69 -7.94 -17.48
CA GLU A 47 12.65 -7.99 -18.56
C GLU A 47 13.67 -9.10 -18.34
N GLU A 48 14.18 -9.64 -19.43
CA GLU A 48 15.30 -10.57 -19.42
C GLU A 48 16.54 -9.85 -19.93
N VAL A 49 17.55 -9.76 -19.07
CA VAL A 49 18.85 -9.15 -19.38
C VAL A 49 19.83 -10.27 -19.74
N PRO A 50 20.24 -10.41 -21.01
CA PRO A 50 21.15 -11.48 -21.43
C PRO A 50 22.54 -11.29 -20.82
N LEU A 51 23.11 -12.38 -20.29
CA LEU A 51 24.49 -12.43 -19.78
C LEU A 51 25.44 -13.20 -20.72
N GLY A 52 24.89 -13.78 -21.81
CA GLY A 52 25.63 -14.58 -22.80
C GLY A 52 25.57 -16.08 -22.51
N HIS A 53 25.89 -16.90 -23.53
CA HIS A 53 25.94 -18.36 -23.43
C HIS A 53 24.66 -19.03 -22.88
N GLY A 54 23.49 -18.47 -23.16
CA GLY A 54 22.20 -18.97 -22.65
C GLY A 54 21.91 -18.59 -21.19
N ASN A 55 22.74 -17.74 -20.58
CA ASN A 55 22.50 -17.19 -19.26
C ASN A 55 21.81 -15.82 -19.36
N TYR A 56 20.92 -15.54 -18.42
CA TYR A 56 20.24 -14.25 -18.32
C TYR A 56 19.82 -13.96 -16.87
N THR A 57 19.56 -12.68 -16.59
CA THR A 57 18.88 -12.27 -15.37
C THR A 57 17.46 -11.85 -15.73
N SER A 58 16.46 -12.50 -15.11
CA SER A 58 15.06 -12.08 -15.17
C SER A 58 14.82 -11.06 -14.07
N LEU A 59 14.49 -9.82 -14.45
CA LEU A 59 14.13 -8.74 -13.56
C LEU A 59 12.61 -8.59 -13.52
N SER A 60 12.07 -8.37 -12.33
CA SER A 60 10.64 -8.15 -12.10
C SER A 60 10.44 -6.98 -11.15
N TYR A 61 9.57 -6.06 -11.52
CA TYR A 61 9.11 -4.96 -10.70
C TYR A 61 7.59 -4.95 -10.66
N VAL A 62 7.01 -4.83 -9.48
CA VAL A 62 5.57 -4.69 -9.29
C VAL A 62 5.29 -3.53 -8.34
N SER A 63 4.28 -2.73 -8.64
CA SER A 63 3.72 -1.72 -7.75
C SER A 63 2.21 -1.84 -7.77
N LEU A 64 1.62 -1.98 -6.59
CA LEU A 64 0.18 -2.06 -6.34
C LEU A 64 -0.21 -0.89 -5.45
N GLY A 65 -1.29 -0.21 -5.80
CA GLY A 65 -1.91 0.79 -4.94
C GLY A 65 -3.33 0.42 -4.55
N PHE A 66 -3.72 0.85 -3.36
CA PHE A 66 -5.12 0.90 -2.94
C PHE A 66 -5.35 2.26 -2.28
N ASN A 67 -6.00 3.16 -3.02
CA ASN A 67 -6.29 4.52 -2.57
C ASN A 67 -7.79 4.70 -2.47
N GLU A 68 -8.23 5.43 -1.44
CA GLU A 68 -9.64 5.65 -1.19
C GLU A 68 -9.90 7.02 -0.56
N LYS A 69 -10.99 7.63 -1.00
CA LYS A 69 -11.65 8.72 -0.30
C LYS A 69 -13.07 8.28 0.02
N ARG A 70 -13.45 8.39 1.29
CA ARG A 70 -14.79 8.07 1.76
C ARG A 70 -15.41 9.30 2.39
N LEU A 71 -16.70 9.50 2.11
CA LEU A 71 -17.54 10.50 2.74
C LEU A 71 -18.81 9.81 3.22
N GLU A 72 -19.15 9.99 4.49
CA GLU A 72 -20.35 9.42 5.08
C GLU A 72 -21.04 10.42 5.99
N GLY A 73 -22.36 10.35 6.08
CA GLY A 73 -23.13 11.26 6.91
C GLY A 73 -24.62 11.07 6.74
N SER A 74 -25.40 11.85 7.48
CA SER A 74 -26.84 11.90 7.30
C SER A 74 -27.38 13.31 7.52
N SER A 75 -28.66 13.54 7.24
CA SER A 75 -29.33 14.79 7.64
C SER A 75 -29.36 15.03 9.15
N SER A 76 -29.07 14.01 9.97
CA SER A 76 -29.08 14.03 11.44
C SER A 76 -27.72 13.85 12.10
N SER A 77 -26.65 13.60 11.33
CA SER A 77 -25.29 13.34 11.83
C SER A 77 -24.25 14.13 11.04
N PRO A 78 -23.17 14.63 11.68
CA PRO A 78 -22.07 15.28 10.99
C PRO A 78 -21.50 14.42 9.86
N TRP A 79 -21.07 15.08 8.78
CA TRP A 79 -20.34 14.43 7.70
C TRP A 79 -18.93 14.09 8.16
N VAL A 80 -18.55 12.84 7.95
CA VAL A 80 -17.23 12.29 8.23
C VAL A 80 -16.55 11.96 6.92
N SER A 81 -15.30 12.36 6.78
CA SER A 81 -14.45 11.94 5.67
C SER A 81 -13.28 11.10 6.16
N SER A 82 -12.81 10.20 5.30
CA SER A 82 -11.55 9.52 5.49
C SER A 82 -10.79 9.37 4.18
N VAL A 83 -9.47 9.30 4.29
CA VAL A 83 -8.56 9.08 3.17
C VAL A 83 -7.64 7.92 3.52
N LEU A 84 -7.53 6.96 2.60
CA LEU A 84 -6.63 5.83 2.71
C LEU A 84 -5.70 5.85 1.50
N ASN A 85 -4.40 5.74 1.74
CA ASN A 85 -3.40 5.48 0.70
C ASN A 85 -2.59 4.27 1.11
N ASN A 86 -2.49 3.28 0.24
CA ASN A 86 -1.67 2.09 0.43
C ASN A 86 -0.84 1.87 -0.83
N SER A 87 0.48 1.98 -0.72
CA SER A 87 1.44 1.69 -1.78
C SER A 87 2.24 0.47 -1.41
N GLN A 88 2.22 -0.55 -2.28
CA GLN A 88 2.98 -1.78 -2.13
C GLN A 88 3.88 -1.93 -3.35
N GLN A 89 5.16 -2.16 -3.12
CA GLN A 89 6.18 -2.32 -4.16
C GLN A 89 6.93 -3.62 -3.94
N GLY A 90 7.29 -4.28 -5.04
CA GLY A 90 8.08 -5.48 -5.07
C GLY A 90 9.11 -5.42 -6.18
N LYS A 91 10.32 -5.90 -5.89
CA LYS A 91 11.40 -6.06 -6.87
C LYS A 91 11.97 -7.45 -6.73
N GLY A 92 12.27 -8.08 -7.86
CA GLY A 92 12.87 -9.40 -7.93
C GLY A 92 13.92 -9.45 -9.02
N ALA A 93 14.97 -10.23 -8.79
CA ALA A 93 15.96 -10.60 -9.78
C ALA A 93 16.21 -12.11 -9.66
N MET A 94 16.15 -12.84 -10.77
CA MET A 94 16.47 -14.26 -10.84
C MET A 94 17.57 -14.47 -11.87
N ASN A 95 18.65 -15.12 -11.47
CA ASN A 95 19.71 -15.52 -12.38
C ASN A 95 19.40 -16.90 -12.93
N VAL A 96 19.48 -17.03 -14.24
CA VAL A 96 19.19 -18.27 -14.96
C VAL A 96 20.42 -18.66 -15.79
N SER A 97 20.81 -19.92 -15.71
CA SER A 97 21.84 -20.52 -16.55
C SER A 97 21.26 -21.66 -17.36
N GLY A 98 21.14 -21.46 -18.67
CA GLY A 98 20.38 -22.35 -19.55
C GLY A 98 18.93 -22.45 -19.08
N ASN A 99 18.59 -23.58 -18.47
CA ASN A 99 17.23 -23.89 -18.01
C ASN A 99 17.12 -23.93 -16.46
N LEU A 100 18.21 -23.58 -15.75
CA LEU A 100 18.29 -23.67 -14.29
C LEU A 100 18.34 -22.29 -13.64
N VAL A 101 17.49 -22.06 -12.64
CA VAL A 101 17.61 -20.90 -11.75
C VAL A 101 18.79 -21.13 -10.81
N THR A 102 19.80 -20.26 -10.87
CA THR A 102 21.04 -20.37 -10.07
C THR A 102 21.04 -19.46 -8.84
N GLY A 103 20.13 -18.49 -8.78
CA GLY A 103 19.95 -17.63 -7.63
C GLY A 103 18.80 -16.66 -7.81
N GLY A 104 18.34 -16.08 -6.71
CA GLY A 104 17.27 -15.09 -6.73
C GLY A 104 17.35 -14.16 -5.53
N LEU A 105 16.98 -12.90 -5.75
CA LEU A 105 16.85 -11.90 -4.70
C LEU A 105 15.50 -11.22 -4.85
N GLY A 106 14.91 -10.86 -3.73
CA GLY A 106 13.63 -10.16 -3.66
C GLY A 106 13.66 -9.05 -2.63
N SER A 107 12.87 -8.01 -2.86
CA SER A 107 12.59 -6.98 -1.87
C SER A 107 11.15 -6.50 -1.99
N THR A 108 10.56 -6.14 -0.86
CA THR A 108 9.23 -5.55 -0.78
C THR A 108 9.24 -4.29 0.07
N GLN A 109 8.30 -3.41 -0.21
CA GLN A 109 8.00 -2.25 0.63
C GLN A 109 6.51 -1.99 0.61
N GLN A 110 5.92 -1.70 1.77
CA GLN A 110 4.56 -1.22 1.89
C GLN A 110 4.52 0.06 2.73
N VAL A 111 3.81 1.06 2.23
CA VAL A 111 3.44 2.28 2.95
C VAL A 111 1.92 2.38 2.96
N TYR A 112 1.33 2.18 4.14
CA TYR A 112 -0.08 2.32 4.41
C TYR A 112 -0.33 3.56 5.28
N HIS A 113 -1.30 4.38 4.88
CA HIS A 113 -1.71 5.56 5.61
C HIS A 113 -3.23 5.71 5.55
N PHE A 114 -3.88 5.67 6.70
CA PHE A 114 -5.30 5.95 6.88
C PHE A 114 -5.46 7.19 7.76
N ASP A 115 -6.23 8.16 7.26
CA ASP A 115 -6.60 9.40 7.95
C ASP A 115 -8.13 9.46 8.01
N GLY A 116 -8.69 9.00 9.14
CA GLY A 116 -10.11 9.09 9.43
C GLY A 116 -10.40 10.11 10.53
N SER A 117 -11.68 10.44 10.71
CA SER A 117 -12.12 11.39 11.75
C SER A 117 -11.90 10.86 13.18
N ALA A 118 -12.09 9.56 13.38
CA ALA A 118 -11.97 8.91 14.69
C ALA A 118 -10.62 8.23 14.89
N GLU A 119 -10.08 7.62 13.83
CA GLU A 119 -8.89 6.78 13.85
C GLU A 119 -7.93 7.20 12.73
N CYS A 120 -6.64 7.20 13.04
CA CYS A 120 -5.58 7.29 12.04
C CYS A 120 -4.63 6.12 12.23
N TYR A 121 -4.07 5.64 11.12
CA TYR A 121 -3.10 4.56 11.14
C TYR A 121 -2.02 4.76 10.08
N PHE A 122 -0.78 4.50 10.46
CA PHE A 122 0.36 4.52 9.57
C PHE A 122 1.16 3.23 9.74
N TRP A 123 1.58 2.64 8.63
CA TRP A 123 2.48 1.49 8.61
C TRP A 123 3.44 1.61 7.43
N ASN A 124 4.74 1.56 7.71
CA ASN A 124 5.80 1.47 6.72
C ASN A 124 6.68 0.26 7.04
N VAL A 125 6.66 -0.75 6.18
CA VAL A 125 7.43 -1.99 6.32
C VAL A 125 8.20 -2.28 5.06
N SER A 126 9.44 -2.74 5.20
CA SER A 126 10.24 -3.20 4.07
C SER A 126 11.02 -4.45 4.42
N SER A 127 11.20 -5.31 3.43
CA SER A 127 12.00 -6.51 3.52
C SER A 127 12.90 -6.65 2.31
N SER A 128 14.02 -7.33 2.47
CA SER A 128 14.89 -7.75 1.37
C SER A 128 15.58 -9.05 1.73
N ASN A 129 15.70 -9.95 0.76
CA ASN A 129 16.40 -11.23 0.88
C ASN A 129 16.04 -11.98 2.18
N TYR A 130 14.73 -12.18 2.39
CA TYR A 130 14.15 -12.87 3.56
C TYR A 130 14.32 -12.15 4.91
N THR A 131 14.83 -10.92 4.92
CA THR A 131 15.05 -10.14 6.15
C THR A 131 14.16 -8.91 6.18
N ILE A 132 13.51 -8.65 7.32
CA ILE A 132 12.80 -7.38 7.55
C ILE A 132 13.83 -6.28 7.80
N LEU A 133 13.85 -5.26 6.94
CA LEU A 133 14.77 -4.12 7.07
C LEU A 133 14.26 -3.12 8.11
N TYR A 134 12.96 -2.86 8.08
CA TYR A 134 12.29 -2.04 9.09
C TYR A 134 10.80 -2.36 9.12
N ASN A 135 10.20 -2.12 10.28
CA ASN A 135 8.76 -2.22 10.51
C ASN A 135 8.36 -1.07 11.43
N ILE A 136 7.76 -0.03 10.85
CA ILE A 136 7.40 1.20 11.55
C ILE A 136 5.89 1.32 11.50
N SER A 137 5.24 1.40 12.66
CA SER A 137 3.83 1.70 12.77
C SER A 137 3.61 2.93 13.65
N GLY A 138 2.47 3.60 13.46
CA GLY A 138 2.14 4.78 14.26
C GLY A 138 0.71 5.25 14.07
N ASP A 139 0.31 6.13 14.97
CA ASP A 139 -0.96 6.85 14.91
C ASP A 139 -0.67 8.33 14.60
N PRO A 140 -0.78 8.75 13.32
CA PRO A 140 -0.49 10.13 12.92
C PRO A 140 -1.52 11.14 13.45
N CYS A 141 -2.71 10.71 13.89
CA CYS A 141 -3.70 11.60 14.52
C CYS A 141 -3.17 12.19 15.84
N GLN A 142 -2.22 11.54 16.53
CA GLN A 142 -1.64 12.10 17.76
C GLN A 142 -0.92 13.43 17.53
N GLN A 143 -0.34 13.67 16.34
CA GLN A 143 0.29 14.95 16.02
C GLN A 143 -0.75 16.06 15.83
N LYS A 144 -1.90 15.77 15.19
CA LYS A 144 -3.04 16.72 15.05
C LYS A 144 -3.66 17.06 16.41
N ARG A 145 -3.77 16.08 17.32
CA ARG A 145 -4.28 16.31 18.69
C ARG A 145 -3.31 17.12 19.55
N ARG A 146 -1.99 16.95 19.37
CA ARG A 146 -0.94 17.73 20.07
C ARG A 146 -0.78 19.15 19.52
N SER A 147 -1.01 19.41 18.24
CA SER A 147 -0.94 20.77 17.70
C SER A 147 -2.11 21.66 18.16
N ASN A 148 -3.26 21.07 18.49
CA ASN A 148 -4.41 21.78 19.09
C ASN A 148 -4.33 21.94 20.61
N THR A 149 -3.34 21.33 21.26
CA THR A 149 -3.09 21.47 22.69
C THR A 149 -1.66 21.96 22.85
N GLY A 150 -1.45 23.27 22.72
CA GLY A 150 -0.15 23.85 23.01
C GLY A 150 0.26 23.54 24.44
N PHE A 151 1.11 22.54 24.66
CA PHE A 151 2.10 22.41 25.74
C PHE A 151 3.06 21.23 25.46
N ARG A 152 4.27 21.40 25.99
CA ARG A 152 5.56 20.74 25.69
C ARG A 152 5.68 19.24 26.03
N ASN A 153 6.67 18.63 25.35
CA ASN A 153 7.55 17.50 25.73
C ASN A 153 7.17 16.04 25.36
N GLY A 154 8.14 15.36 24.74
CA GLY A 154 8.25 13.89 24.71
C GLY A 154 8.04 13.26 23.34
N LYS A 155 9.13 13.10 22.57
CA LYS A 155 9.22 12.21 21.42
C LYS A 155 9.31 10.78 21.95
N VAL A 156 8.27 9.98 21.78
CA VAL A 156 8.33 8.53 22.04
C VAL A 156 8.13 7.84 20.69
N ILE A 157 9.24 7.45 20.07
CA ILE A 157 9.24 6.48 18.98
C ILE A 157 9.29 5.12 19.66
N ARG A 158 8.21 4.34 19.56
CA ARG A 158 8.16 2.98 20.10
C ARG A 158 8.60 2.03 18.99
N PHE A 159 9.85 1.59 19.04
CA PHE A 159 10.33 0.48 18.22
C PHE A 159 9.75 -0.81 18.81
N MET A 160 8.92 -1.51 18.05
CA MET A 160 8.58 -2.91 18.35
C MET A 160 9.64 -3.77 17.64
N PRO A 161 10.51 -4.48 18.36
CA PRO A 161 11.40 -5.46 17.74
C PRO A 161 10.54 -6.58 17.13
N GLY A 162 10.79 -6.92 15.88
CA GLY A 162 10.17 -8.09 15.26
C GLY A 162 10.61 -9.35 16.01
N GLU A 163 9.64 -10.08 16.56
CA GLU A 163 9.86 -11.40 17.13
C GLU A 163 10.40 -12.33 16.03
N HIS A 164 11.58 -12.91 16.29
CA HIS A 164 12.12 -14.00 15.49
C HIS A 164 11.19 -15.20 15.61
N LEU A 165 10.52 -15.57 14.52
CA LEU A 165 10.02 -16.92 14.37
C LEU A 165 11.20 -17.83 13.98
N PRO A 166 11.41 -18.96 14.67
CA PRO A 166 12.50 -19.87 14.35
C PRO A 166 12.25 -20.58 13.02
N VAL A 167 13.38 -20.87 12.37
CA VAL A 167 13.56 -21.56 11.08
C VAL A 167 12.81 -22.88 10.99
#